data_AF-V9VQE8-F1
#
_entry.id   AF-V9VQE8-F1
#
_cell.length_a   1.000
_cell.length_b   1.000
_cell.length_c   1.000
_cell.angle_alpha   90.00
_cell.angle_beta   90.00
_cell.angle_gamma   90.00
#
_symmetry.space_group_name_H-M   'P 1'
#
loop_
_entity.id
_entity.type
_entity.pdbx_description
1 polymer ?
#
loop_
_entity_poly.entity_id
_entity_poly.type
_entity_poly.pdbx_seq_one_letter_code
_entity_poly.pdbx_strand_id
1 'polypeptide(L)'
;MDGQGVTFRVKDYRVNGPGRHTAMTLKTGEFIRRFLIPVQPKGQHRIRPYGFFGNGNRTADIARIRDLLGAATSDQGHAHDGTAGEADALARVLALPCPCCGGRLIIIGTIPQERQPRAPPGTARAAA
;
A
#
# COMPACT_ATOMS: atom_id res chain seq x y z
N MET A 1 28.57 -22.61 13.42
CA MET A 1 27.62 -21.69 14.07
C MET A 1 28.13 -21.50 15.47
N ASP A 2 28.71 -20.34 15.75
CA ASP A 2 29.08 -19.99 17.12
C ASP A 2 27.78 -19.48 17.74
N GLY A 3 27.38 -20.01 18.90
CA GLY A 3 26.02 -19.83 19.48
C GLY A 3 25.54 -18.39 19.75
N GLN A 4 26.29 -17.38 19.31
CA GLN A 4 26.01 -15.95 19.48
C GLN A 4 25.70 -15.20 18.16
N GLY A 5 25.96 -15.78 16.98
CA GLY A 5 25.77 -15.06 15.71
C GLY A 5 25.73 -15.93 14.45
N VAL A 6 25.11 -15.38 13.40
CA VAL A 6 24.98 -16.00 12.08
C VAL A 6 25.76 -15.19 11.07
N THR A 7 26.77 -15.82 10.46
CA THR A 7 27.61 -15.22 9.41
C THR A 7 27.16 -15.69 8.04
N PHE A 8 26.90 -14.76 7.12
CA PHE A 8 26.48 -15.08 5.76
C PHE A 8 27.06 -14.09 4.74
N ARG A 9 27.12 -14.50 3.47
CA ARG A 9 27.63 -13.68 2.38
C ARG A 9 26.54 -12.72 1.91
N VAL A 10 26.83 -11.43 1.94
CA VAL A 10 25.93 -10.34 1.55
C VAL A 10 26.42 -9.69 0.27
N LYS A 11 25.49 -9.31 -0.59
CA LYS A 11 25.76 -8.46 -1.75
C LYS A 11 25.58 -7.00 -1.34
N ASP A 12 26.67 -6.24 -1.30
CA ASP A 12 26.63 -4.80 -1.15
C ASP A 12 26.27 -4.16 -2.50
N TYR A 13 25.07 -3.61 -2.61
CA TYR A 13 24.59 -2.94 -3.81
C TYR A 13 25.24 -1.57 -4.05
N ARG A 14 25.98 -1.03 -3.08
CA ARG A 14 26.71 0.24 -3.22
C ARG A 14 28.03 0.06 -3.97
N VAL A 15 28.59 -1.15 -3.96
CA VAL A 15 29.86 -1.49 -4.61
C VAL A 15 29.58 -2.25 -5.89
N ASN A 16 30.08 -1.73 -7.02
CA ASN A 16 30.03 -2.41 -8.30
C ASN A 16 31.29 -3.27 -8.52
N GLY A 17 31.12 -4.45 -9.12
CA GLY A 17 32.24 -5.35 -9.46
C GLY A 17 32.44 -6.55 -8.53
N PRO A 18 33.58 -7.27 -8.64
CA PRO A 18 33.81 -8.55 -7.96
C PRO A 18 33.89 -8.44 -6.42
N GLY A 19 34.21 -7.25 -5.90
CA GLY A 19 34.25 -6.96 -4.46
C GLY A 19 32.88 -6.77 -3.80
N ARG A 20 31.77 -6.85 -4.54
CA ARG A 20 30.42 -6.61 -4.02
C ARG A 20 29.93 -7.65 -3.01
N HIS A 21 30.65 -8.75 -2.82
CA HIS A 21 30.21 -9.84 -1.95
C HIS A 21 31.07 -9.90 -0.68
N THR A 22 30.51 -9.47 0.44
CA THR A 22 31.19 -9.37 1.74
C THR A 22 30.57 -10.34 2.75
N ALA A 23 31.32 -10.81 3.75
CA ALA A 23 30.76 -11.55 4.87
C ALA A 23 30.15 -10.58 5.91
N MET A 24 28.93 -10.86 6.36
CA MET A 24 28.28 -10.09 7.41
C MET A 24 27.80 -11.03 8.52
N THR A 25 28.03 -10.64 9.76
CA THR A 25 27.57 -11.38 10.95
C THR A 25 26.44 -10.61 11.64
N LEU A 26 25.33 -11.28 11.88
CA LEU A 26 24.20 -10.74 12.66
C LEU A 26 24.00 -11.56 13.93
N LYS A 27 23.48 -10.91 14.98
CA LYS A 27 22.97 -11.63 16.16
C LYS A 27 21.81 -12.53 15.76
N THR A 28 21.67 -13.68 16.41
CA THR A 28 20.64 -14.68 16.08
C THR A 28 19.22 -14.11 16.03
N GLY A 29 18.83 -13.28 17.02
CA GLY A 29 17.49 -12.66 17.03
C GLY A 29 17.26 -11.67 15.89
N GLU A 30 18.30 -10.94 15.47
CA GLU A 30 18.21 -10.01 14.35
C GLU A 30 18.13 -10.75 13.02
N PHE A 31 18.87 -11.85 12.88
CA PHE A 31 18.76 -12.74 11.73
C PHE A 31 17.33 -13.27 11.57
N ILE A 32 16.73 -13.84 12.63
CA ILE A 32 15.36 -14.36 12.58
C ILE A 32 14.37 -13.25 12.21
N ARG A 33 14.46 -12.08 12.84
CA ARG A 33 13.58 -10.94 12.53
C ARG A 33 13.66 -10.56 11.05
N ARG A 34 14.87 -10.34 10.51
CA ARG A 34 15.05 -9.92 9.10
C ARG A 34 14.65 -11.02 8.12
N PHE A 35 14.93 -12.28 8.45
CA PHE A 35 14.60 -13.44 7.61
C PHE A 35 13.09 -13.67 7.50
N LEU A 36 12.34 -13.39 8.57
CA LEU A 36 10.88 -13.59 8.60
C LEU A 36 10.07 -12.40 8.05
N ILE A 37 10.63 -11.18 7.97
CA ILE A 37 9.94 -10.02 7.36
C ILE A 37 9.30 -10.32 5.99
N PRO A 38 10.01 -10.93 5.02
CA PRO A 38 9.43 -11.21 3.71
C PRO A 38 8.51 -12.44 3.70
N VAL A 39 8.49 -13.25 4.76
CA VAL A 39 7.66 -14.46 4.82
C VAL A 39 6.23 -14.04 5.07
N GLN A 40 5.37 -14.36 4.11
CA GLN A 40 3.96 -14.05 4.21
C GLN A 40 3.27 -15.08 5.12
N PRO A 41 2.49 -14.66 6.13
CA PRO A 41 1.78 -15.58 7.01
C PRO A 41 0.87 -16.53 6.23
N LYS A 42 0.68 -17.74 6.74
CA LYS A 42 -0.18 -18.74 6.12
C LYS A 42 -1.59 -18.16 5.89
N GLY A 43 -2.11 -18.32 4.67
CA GLY A 43 -3.42 -17.80 4.27
C GLY A 43 -3.40 -16.38 3.68
N GLN A 44 -2.26 -15.68 3.71
CA GLN A 44 -2.09 -14.42 3.00
C GLN A 44 -1.45 -14.65 1.63
N HIS A 45 -2.06 -14.10 0.58
CA HIS A 45 -1.54 -14.18 -0.79
C HIS A 45 -0.78 -12.90 -1.16
N ARG A 46 0.35 -13.02 -1.86
CA ARG A 46 1.11 -11.88 -2.34
C ARG A 46 0.42 -11.28 -3.56
N ILE A 47 -0.23 -10.12 -3.38
CA ILE A 47 -0.79 -9.39 -4.53
C ILE A 47 0.37 -8.81 -5.34
N ARG A 48 0.47 -9.22 -6.60
CA ARG A 48 1.38 -8.62 -7.57
C ARG A 48 0.62 -7.49 -8.27
N PRO A 49 1.06 -6.22 -8.16
CA PRO A 49 0.46 -5.16 -8.94
C PRO A 49 0.80 -5.37 -10.42
N TYR A 50 -0.25 -5.54 -11.24
CA TYR A 50 -0.15 -5.62 -12.70
C TYR A 50 -0.53 -4.27 -13.33
N GLY A 51 -0.10 -4.04 -14.56
CA GLY A 51 -0.33 -2.78 -15.28
C GLY A 51 0.60 -1.66 -14.82
N PHE A 52 0.10 -0.43 -14.86
CA PHE A 52 0.90 0.80 -14.66
C PHE A 52 1.50 0.97 -13.25
N PHE A 53 1.02 0.20 -12.26
CA PHE A 53 1.62 0.15 -10.92
C PHE A 53 2.67 -0.96 -10.77
N GLY A 54 2.90 -1.76 -11.81
CA GLY A 54 3.90 -2.81 -11.83
C GLY A 54 5.32 -2.25 -11.78
N ASN A 55 6.14 -2.73 -10.85
CA ASN A 55 7.43 -2.10 -10.49
C ASN A 55 8.43 -1.90 -11.66
N GLY A 56 8.33 -2.71 -12.73
CA GLY A 56 9.22 -2.62 -13.89
C GLY A 56 8.97 -1.41 -14.79
N ASN A 57 7.70 -1.06 -15.01
CA ASN A 57 7.31 0.05 -15.90
C ASN A 57 6.69 1.22 -15.14
N ARG A 58 6.53 1.10 -13.81
CA ARG A 58 5.82 2.06 -12.95
C ARG A 58 6.24 3.51 -13.19
N THR A 59 7.53 3.79 -13.31
CA THR A 59 8.03 5.14 -13.54
C THR A 59 7.62 5.69 -14.91
N ALA A 60 7.79 4.91 -15.97
CA ALA A 60 7.43 5.30 -17.33
C ALA A 60 5.91 5.44 -17.50
N ASP A 61 5.14 4.51 -16.94
CA ASP A 61 3.68 4.51 -17.05
C ASP A 61 3.07 5.67 -16.24
N ILE A 62 3.59 5.98 -15.05
CA ILE A 62 3.14 7.13 -14.25
C ILE A 62 3.43 8.44 -14.97
N ALA A 63 4.61 8.59 -15.59
CA ALA A 63 4.95 9.78 -16.36
C ALA A 63 3.94 9.97 -17.52
N ARG A 64 3.69 8.90 -18.30
CA ARG A 64 2.73 8.90 -19.39
C ARG A 64 1.31 9.27 -18.94
N ILE A 65 0.87 8.75 -17.79
CA ILE A 65 -0.46 9.07 -17.24
C ILE A 65 -0.55 10.56 -16.87
N ARG A 66 0.49 11.15 -16.27
CA ARG A 66 0.51 12.58 -15.94
C ARG A 66 0.45 13.47 -17.17
N ASP A 67 1.22 13.11 -18.21
CA ASP A 67 1.23 13.83 -19.49
C ASP A 67 -0.18 13.82 -20.13
N LEU A 68 -0.83 12.66 -20.15
CA LEU A 68 -2.18 12.52 -20.70
C LEU A 68 -3.24 13.28 -19.90
N LEU A 69 -3.06 13.41 -18.59
CA LEU A 69 -3.98 14.14 -17.71
C LEU A 69 -3.74 15.65 -17.72
N GLY A 70 -2.68 16.14 -18.38
CA GLY A 70 -2.26 17.54 -18.29
C GLY A 70 -1.92 17.97 -16.86
N ALA A 71 -1.63 17.01 -15.98
CA ALA A 71 -1.34 17.28 -14.58
C ALA A 71 0.12 17.73 -14.47
N ALA A 72 0.35 18.95 -13.98
CA ALA A 72 1.67 19.38 -13.58
C ALA A 72 2.25 18.34 -12.60
N THR A 73 3.51 17.96 -12.80
CA THR A 73 4.20 17.06 -11.87
C THR A 73 4.12 17.67 -10.47
N SER A 74 3.29 17.10 -9.59
CA SER A 74 3.36 17.44 -8.16
C SER A 74 4.76 17.08 -7.71
N ASP A 75 5.55 18.13 -7.50
CA ASP A 75 6.81 18.06 -6.79
C ASP A 75 6.53 17.44 -5.42
N GLN A 76 7.42 16.57 -4.97
CA GLN A 76 7.23 15.80 -3.75
C GLN A 76 7.44 16.68 -2.53
N GLY A 77 6.47 17.54 -2.24
CA GLY A 77 6.37 18.31 -1.00
C GLY A 77 5.04 18.03 -0.34
N HIS A 78 4.91 16.89 0.33
CA HIS A 78 3.78 16.68 1.25
C HIS A 78 3.98 17.61 2.46
N ALA A 79 3.54 18.85 2.34
CA ALA A 79 3.25 19.70 3.48
C ALA A 79 1.98 19.16 4.13
N HIS A 80 2.15 18.59 5.32
CA HIS A 80 1.09 18.15 6.19
C HIS A 80 0.36 19.38 6.72
N ASP A 81 -0.66 19.86 6.02
CA ASP A 81 -1.46 20.99 6.52
C ASP A 81 -2.74 20.47 7.19
N GLY A 82 -2.71 20.51 8.52
CA GLY A 82 -3.82 20.16 9.38
C GLY A 82 -4.65 21.41 9.65
N THR A 83 -5.77 21.56 8.95
CA THR A 83 -6.84 22.50 9.34
C THR A 83 -8.20 21.96 8.87
N ALA A 84 -8.71 20.95 9.56
CA ALA A 84 -10.10 20.50 9.47
C ALA A 84 -10.81 20.87 10.78
N GLY A 85 -11.20 22.14 10.93
CA GLY A 85 -11.67 22.68 12.20
C GLY A 85 -13.18 22.87 12.37
N GLU A 86 -13.95 23.13 11.30
CA GLU A 86 -15.38 23.46 11.48
C GLU A 86 -16.35 22.83 10.46
N ALA A 87 -15.94 22.62 9.20
CA ALA A 87 -16.85 22.10 8.17
C ALA A 87 -17.29 20.64 8.41
N ASP A 88 -16.48 19.85 9.12
CA ASP A 88 -16.75 18.43 9.39
C ASP A 88 -17.89 18.21 10.41
N ALA A 89 -18.16 19.19 11.28
CA ALA A 89 -19.20 19.07 12.30
C ALA A 89 -20.61 19.11 11.69
N LEU A 90 -20.83 19.94 10.67
CA LEU A 90 -22.13 20.07 9.98
C LEU A 90 -22.39 18.88 9.05
N ALA A 91 -21.33 18.30 8.47
CA ALA A 91 -21.41 17.10 7.62
C ALA A 91 -21.81 15.82 8.37
N ARG A 92 -21.71 15.80 9.70
CA ARG A 92 -22.05 14.63 10.54
C ARG A 92 -23.54 14.53 10.87
N VAL A 93 -24.37 15.52 10.55
CA VAL A 93 -25.82 15.48 10.81
C VAL A 93 -26.55 15.09 9.54
N LEU A 94 -27.24 13.95 9.56
CA LEU A 94 -28.08 13.54 8.42
C LEU A 94 -29.32 14.43 8.37
N ALA A 95 -29.64 14.96 7.18
CA ALA A 95 -30.84 15.75 6.95
C ALA A 95 -32.15 14.93 7.02
N LEU A 96 -32.06 13.61 7.24
CA LEU A 96 -33.20 12.71 7.37
C LEU A 96 -33.55 12.49 8.85
N PRO A 97 -34.83 12.64 9.24
CA PRO A 97 -35.29 12.35 10.60
C PRO A 97 -35.31 10.84 10.87
N CYS A 98 -35.18 10.44 12.13
CA CYS A 98 -35.24 9.05 12.57
C CYS A 98 -36.62 8.46 12.22
N PRO A 99 -36.68 7.31 11.51
CA PRO A 99 -37.96 6.70 11.12
C PRO A 99 -38.81 6.19 12.29
N CYS A 100 -38.22 6.01 13.48
CA CYS A 100 -38.94 5.53 14.66
C CYS A 100 -39.52 6.66 15.54
N CYS A 101 -38.85 7.82 15.60
CA CYS A 101 -39.21 8.88 16.56
C CYS A 101 -39.08 10.31 16.04
N GLY A 102 -38.70 10.50 14.76
CA GLY A 102 -38.53 11.83 14.15
C GLY A 102 -37.30 12.61 14.62
N GLY A 103 -36.48 12.07 15.53
CA GLY A 103 -35.29 12.73 16.06
C GLY A 103 -34.16 12.92 15.04
N ARG A 104 -33.17 13.74 15.38
CA ARG A 104 -31.99 13.99 14.52
C ARG A 104 -31.03 12.79 14.57
N LEU A 105 -30.52 12.39 13.41
CA LEU A 105 -29.50 11.34 13.28
C LEU A 105 -28.11 11.96 13.13
N ILE A 106 -27.15 11.48 13.93
CA ILE A 106 -25.76 11.97 13.95
C ILE A 106 -24.81 10.80 13.61
N ILE A 107 -23.91 11.01 12.66
CA ILE A 107 -22.88 10.06 12.24
C ILE A 107 -21.75 10.07 13.28
N ILE A 108 -21.67 8.99 14.07
CA ILE A 108 -20.61 8.80 15.08
C ILE A 108 -19.32 8.21 14.51
N GLY A 109 -19.37 7.67 13.30
CA GLY A 109 -18.24 7.10 12.59
C GLY A 109 -18.65 6.58 11.22
N THR A 110 -17.73 6.62 10.27
CA THR A 110 -17.90 6.01 8.95
C THR A 110 -16.98 4.81 8.85
N ILE A 111 -17.52 3.67 8.42
CA ILE A 111 -16.69 2.52 8.08
C ILE A 111 -16.14 2.79 6.68
N PRO A 112 -14.81 2.80 6.48
CA PRO A 112 -14.24 3.04 5.16
C PRO A 112 -14.77 1.96 4.20
N GLN A 113 -15.07 2.36 2.97
CA GLN A 113 -15.53 1.43 1.94
C GLN A 113 -14.41 0.45 1.63
N GLU A 114 -14.44 -0.72 2.28
CA GLU A 114 -13.60 -1.84 1.88
C GLU A 114 -14.03 -2.24 0.48
N ARG A 115 -13.21 -1.88 -0.51
CA ARG A 115 -13.37 -2.33 -1.88
C ARG A 115 -13.18 -3.84 -1.87
N GLN A 116 -14.28 -4.58 -1.69
CA GLN A 116 -14.26 -6.01 -1.93
C GLN A 116 -13.80 -6.25 -3.37
N PRO A 117 -12.86 -7.18 -3.61
CA PRO A 117 -12.47 -7.53 -4.96
C PRO A 117 -13.73 -7.93 -5.73
N ARG A 118 -14.10 -7.15 -6.76
CA ARG A 118 -15.18 -7.60 -7.66
C ARG A 118 -14.70 -8.88 -8.32
N ALA A 119 -15.53 -9.92 -8.27
CA ALA A 119 -15.30 -11.09 -9.10
C ALA A 119 -15.17 -10.63 -10.57
N PRO A 120 -14.30 -11.28 -11.37
CA PRO A 120 -14.23 -10.98 -12.79
C PRO A 120 -15.63 -11.08 -13.41
N PRO A 121 -16.02 -10.19 -14.33
CA PRO A 121 -17.29 -10.32 -15.04
C PRO A 121 -17.33 -11.71 -15.70
N GLY A 122 -18.41 -12.45 -15.47
CA GLY A 122 -18.61 -13.75 -16.10
C GLY A 122 -18.52 -13.60 -17.62
N THR A 123 -17.86 -14.54 -18.29
CA THR A 123 -17.78 -14.55 -19.75
C THR A 123 -19.18 -14.73 -20.31
N ALA A 124 -19.76 -13.65 -20.85
CA ALA A 124 -20.94 -13.76 -21.68
C ALA A 124 -20.53 -14.50 -22.97
N ARG A 125 -21.01 -15.73 -23.13
CA ARG A 125 -20.81 -16.50 -24.36
C ARG A 125 -21.63 -15.82 -25.47
N ALA A 126 -20.96 -15.38 -26.53
CA ALA A 126 -21.65 -14.80 -27.68
C ALA A 126 -22.63 -15.83 -28.28
N ALA A 127 -23.86 -15.38 -28.55
CA ALA A 127 -24.85 -16.16 -29.28
C ALA A 127 -24.36 -16.40 -30.72
N ALA A 128 -24.53 -17.64 -31.20
CA ALA A 128 -24.13 -18.11 -32.52
C ALA A 128 -24.99 -17.54 -33.64
#